data_AF-A0AA37HKV1-F1
#
_entry.id   AF-A0AA37HKV1-F1
#
_cell.length_a   1.000
_cell.length_b   1.000
_cell.length_c   1.000
_cell.angle_alpha   90.00
_cell.angle_beta   90.00
_cell.angle_gamma   90.00
#
_symmetry.space_group_name_H-M   'P 1'
#
loop_
_entity.id
_entity.type
_entity.pdbx_description
1 polymer ?
#
loop_
_entity_poly.entity_id
_entity_poly.type
_entity_poly.pdbx_seq_one_letter_code
_entity_poly.pdbx_strand_id
1 'polypeptide(L)'
;MAPHNPLEKVRRLACEEEGCQLFTPVLDELRRRDLDSDDLFAIIQTELGEAHFTKSEQTRKHHPTTVSDYYSIWVDDCSDWMFLKLLVATASDGTEFLVVTSFKKDIDR
;
A
#
# COMPACT_ATOMS: atom_id res chain seq x y z
N MET A 1 -1.45 -10.00 15.25
CA MET A 1 -1.16 -8.55 15.43
C MET A 1 -1.93 -7.84 14.34
N ALA A 2 -2.59 -6.72 14.64
CA ALA A 2 -3.43 -6.01 13.66
C ALA A 2 -2.68 -4.81 13.06
N PRO A 3 -2.99 -4.40 11.82
CA PRO A 3 -2.42 -3.20 11.22
C PRO A 3 -2.86 -1.93 11.94
N HIS A 4 -2.05 -0.87 11.85
CA HIS A 4 -2.39 0.43 12.42
C HIS A 4 -3.53 1.09 11.67
N ASN A 5 -3.50 1.01 10.33
CA ASN A 5 -4.57 1.48 9.46
C ASN A 5 -5.53 0.31 9.21
N PRO A 6 -6.79 0.36 9.69
CA PRO A 6 -7.75 -0.72 9.49
C PRO A 6 -7.92 -1.05 8.00
N LEU A 7 -7.88 -2.34 7.64
CA LEU A 7 -7.97 -2.75 6.23
C LEU A 7 -9.25 -2.27 5.56
N GLU A 8 -10.38 -2.22 6.28
CA GLU A 8 -11.63 -1.67 5.75
C GLU A 8 -11.47 -0.21 5.29
N LYS A 9 -10.75 0.61 6.09
CA LYS A 9 -10.44 2.00 5.73
C LYS A 9 -9.53 2.05 4.51
N VAL A 10 -8.46 1.25 4.50
CA VAL A 10 -7.49 1.19 3.39
C VAL A 10 -8.18 0.80 2.08
N ARG A 11 -9.04 -0.22 2.10
CA ARG A 11 -9.80 -0.67 0.93
C ARG A 11 -10.73 0.42 0.42
N ARG A 12 -11.47 1.08 1.32
CA ARG A 12 -12.36 2.19 0.95
C ARG A 12 -11.59 3.31 0.25
N LEU A 13 -10.45 3.73 0.81
CA LEU A 13 -9.62 4.78 0.21
C LEU A 13 -9.02 4.36 -1.13
N ALA A 14 -8.67 3.08 -1.29
CA ALA A 14 -8.18 2.55 -2.56
C ALA A 14 -9.26 2.54 -3.67
N CYS A 15 -10.55 2.60 -3.34
CA CYS A 15 -11.63 2.76 -4.32
C CYS A 15 -11.77 4.22 -4.80
N GLU A 16 -11.19 5.18 -4.07
CA GLU A 16 -11.24 6.61 -4.37
C GLU A 16 -9.91 7.00 -5.05
N GLU A 17 -9.71 6.61 -6.31
CA GLU A 17 -8.43 6.78 -7.04
C GLU A 17 -7.86 8.20 -6.98
N GLU A 18 -8.71 9.23 -7.04
CA GLU A 18 -8.31 10.64 -6.92
C GLU A 18 -7.72 10.97 -5.53
N GLY A 19 -7.98 10.13 -4.52
CA GLY A 19 -7.49 10.17 -3.15
C GLY A 19 -6.32 9.21 -2.88
N CYS A 20 -5.61 8.75 -3.90
CA CYS A 20 -4.44 7.89 -3.74
C CYS A 20 -3.14 8.57 -4.19
N GLN A 21 -2.09 8.46 -3.38
CA GLN A 21 -0.75 8.93 -3.70
C GLN A 21 0.23 7.76 -3.83
N LEU A 22 0.76 7.56 -5.04
CA LEU A 22 1.78 6.57 -5.33
C LEU A 22 3.15 7.24 -5.48
N PHE A 23 4.17 6.71 -4.80
CA PHE A 23 5.53 7.23 -4.92
C PHE A 23 6.20 6.74 -6.20
N THR A 24 7.15 7.52 -6.76
CA THR A 24 7.84 7.16 -8.01
C THR A 24 8.40 5.73 -8.04
N PRO A 25 9.05 5.21 -6.97
CA PRO A 25 9.53 3.82 -6.97
C PRO A 25 8.40 2.77 -7.07
N VAL A 26 7.19 3.09 -6.61
CA VAL A 26 6.01 2.23 -6.78
C VAL A 26 5.62 2.18 -8.24
N LEU A 27 5.47 3.35 -8.88
CA LEU A 27 5.12 3.47 -10.29
C LEU A 27 6.14 2.78 -11.21
N ASP A 28 7.43 2.92 -10.89
CA ASP A 28 8.51 2.28 -11.64
C ASP A 28 8.46 0.75 -11.52
N GLU A 29 8.15 0.22 -10.34
CA GLU A 29 8.05 -1.23 -10.15
C GLU A 29 6.80 -1.80 -10.83
N LEU A 30 5.64 -1.14 -10.71
CA LEU A 30 4.42 -1.55 -11.41
C LEU A 30 4.69 -1.72 -12.90
N ARG A 31 5.29 -0.70 -13.54
CA ARG A 31 5.68 -0.76 -14.95
C ARG A 31 6.64 -1.91 -15.26
N ARG A 32 7.59 -2.24 -14.37
CA ARG A 32 8.52 -3.37 -14.59
C ARG A 32 7.83 -4.74 -14.51
N ARG A 33 6.71 -4.80 -13.80
CA ARG A 33 5.92 -6.01 -13.56
C ARG A 33 4.74 -6.15 -14.52
N ASP A 34 4.64 -5.26 -15.51
CA ASP A 34 3.50 -5.17 -16.44
C ASP A 34 2.16 -4.93 -15.71
N LEU A 35 2.22 -4.15 -14.62
CA LEU A 35 1.07 -3.71 -13.82
C LEU A 35 0.91 -2.20 -13.93
N ASP A 36 -0.30 -1.72 -13.70
CA ASP A 36 -0.60 -0.31 -13.51
C ASP A 36 -1.13 0.01 -12.10
N SER A 37 -1.57 1.25 -11.91
CA SER A 37 -2.10 1.70 -10.61
C SER A 37 -3.41 1.00 -10.26
N ASP A 38 -4.24 0.70 -11.26
CA ASP A 38 -5.56 0.11 -11.07
C ASP A 38 -5.40 -1.34 -10.61
N ASP A 39 -4.41 -2.06 -11.16
CA ASP A 39 -4.01 -3.38 -10.69
C ASP A 39 -3.59 -3.35 -9.21
N LEU A 40 -2.73 -2.38 -8.84
CA LEU A 40 -2.31 -2.21 -7.44
C LEU A 40 -3.49 -1.94 -6.51
N PHE A 41 -4.44 -1.11 -6.95
CA PHE A 41 -5.63 -0.82 -6.16
C PHE A 41 -6.54 -2.05 -6.07
N ALA A 42 -6.69 -2.84 -7.13
CA ALA A 42 -7.43 -4.10 -7.09
C ALA A 42 -6.83 -5.09 -6.09
N ILE A 43 -5.50 -5.22 -6.05
CA ILE A 43 -4.77 -6.03 -5.06
C ILE A 43 -5.08 -5.54 -3.64
N ILE A 44 -5.02 -4.23 -3.40
CA ILE A 44 -5.31 -3.65 -2.07
C ILE A 44 -6.78 -3.86 -1.67
N GLN A 45 -7.71 -3.70 -2.61
CA GLN A 45 -9.14 -3.78 -2.36
C GLN A 45 -9.60 -5.22 -2.07
N THR A 46 -9.10 -6.19 -2.85
CA THR A 46 -9.69 -7.54 -2.89
C THR A 46 -8.80 -8.62 -2.29
N GLU A 47 -7.49 -8.53 -2.48
CA GLU A 47 -6.54 -9.59 -2.09
C GLU A 47 -5.88 -9.30 -0.75
N LEU A 48 -5.61 -8.04 -0.43
CA LEU A 48 -4.89 -7.67 0.79
C LEU A 48 -5.72 -8.00 2.05
N GLY A 49 -5.26 -8.98 2.83
CA GLY A 49 -5.86 -9.42 4.08
C GLY A 49 -4.92 -9.27 5.28
N GLU A 50 -5.46 -9.47 6.50
CA GLU A 50 -4.66 -9.39 7.73
C GLU A 50 -3.55 -10.45 7.80
N ALA A 51 -3.71 -11.57 7.10
CA ALA A 51 -2.68 -12.61 7.00
C ALA A 51 -1.40 -12.14 6.30
N HIS A 52 -1.51 -11.10 5.45
CA HIS A 52 -0.38 -10.50 4.73
C HIS A 52 0.35 -9.47 5.59
N PHE A 53 -0.26 -9.02 6.68
CA PHE A 53 0.32 -8.01 7.55
C PHE A 53 1.56 -8.53 8.28
N THR A 54 2.63 -7.75 8.19
CA THR A 54 3.91 -8.07 8.83
C THR A 54 4.13 -7.23 10.08
N LYS A 55 4.06 -5.90 9.96
CA LYS A 55 4.31 -4.96 11.07
C LYS A 55 3.84 -3.54 10.77
N SER A 56 3.82 -2.70 11.80
CA SER A 56 3.60 -1.26 11.71
C SER A 56 4.77 -0.50 12.32
N GLU A 57 5.17 0.62 11.71
CA GLU A 57 6.23 1.49 12.22
C GLU A 57 5.91 2.96 11.96
N GLN A 58 6.35 3.86 12.85
CA GLN A 58 6.24 5.30 12.61
C GLN A 58 6.92 5.67 11.29
N THR A 59 6.18 6.41 10.46
CA THR A 59 6.69 6.95 9.21
C THR A 59 7.73 8.02 9.53
N ARG A 60 8.95 7.90 8.99
CA ARG A 60 10.04 8.86 9.29
C ARG A 60 10.20 9.95 8.23
N LYS A 61 9.70 9.73 7.01
CA LYS A 61 9.90 10.60 5.84
C LYS A 61 8.56 10.91 5.18
N HIS A 62 8.43 12.10 4.59
CA HIS A 62 7.27 12.60 3.83
C HIS A 62 5.94 12.78 4.63
N HIS A 63 5.62 11.90 5.59
CA HIS A 63 4.47 12.05 6.51
C HIS A 63 4.84 11.64 7.95
N PRO A 64 5.69 12.41 8.66
CA PRO A 64 6.32 11.97 9.90
C PRO A 64 5.37 11.72 11.09
N THR A 65 4.13 12.20 11.00
CA THR A 65 3.09 12.02 12.03
C THR A 65 2.21 10.78 11.80
N THR A 66 2.49 10.01 10.75
CA THR A 66 1.70 8.81 10.38
C THR A 66 2.42 7.53 10.77
N VAL A 67 1.71 6.40 10.67
CA VAL A 67 2.27 5.07 10.86
C VAL A 67 2.11 4.29 9.56
N SER A 68 3.23 3.72 9.09
CA SER A 68 3.26 2.86 7.92
C SER A 68 2.96 1.41 8.32
N ASP A 69 2.09 0.77 7.57
CA ASP A 69 1.86 -0.68 7.62
C ASP A 69 2.63 -1.37 6.50
N TYR A 70 3.14 -2.55 6.83
CA TYR A 70 4.03 -3.36 6.00
C TYR A 70 3.35 -4.69 5.75
N TYR A 71 3.25 -5.08 4.48
CA TYR A 71 2.59 -6.30 4.04
C TYR A 71 3.51 -7.10 3.10
N SER A 72 3.29 -8.40 3.07
CA SER A 72 3.91 -9.37 2.17
C SER A 72 2.79 -10.23 1.57
N ILE A 73 2.58 -10.12 0.26
CA ILE A 73 1.45 -10.71 -0.46
C ILE A 73 1.95 -11.40 -1.73
N TRP A 74 1.43 -12.58 -2.04
CA TRP A 74 1.63 -13.22 -3.34
C TRP A 74 0.70 -12.56 -4.36
N VAL A 75 1.25 -12.07 -5.47
CA VAL A 75 0.48 -11.45 -6.55
C VAL A 75 0.53 -12.39 -7.75
N ASP A 76 -0.64 -12.87 -8.17
CA ASP A 76 -0.75 -13.88 -9.23
C ASP A 76 -0.30 -13.35 -10.60
N ASP A 77 -0.65 -12.11 -10.94
CA ASP A 77 -0.32 -11.48 -12.23
C ASP A 77 1.18 -11.44 -12.51
N CYS A 78 1.99 -11.20 -11.46
CA CYS A 78 3.45 -11.24 -11.57
C CYS A 78 4.07 -12.52 -11.01
N SER A 79 3.26 -13.46 -10.51
CA SER A 79 3.66 -14.74 -9.91
C SER A 79 4.85 -14.60 -8.95
N ASP A 80 4.77 -13.65 -8.03
CA ASP A 80 5.86 -13.33 -7.12
C ASP A 80 5.32 -12.85 -5.76
N TRP A 81 6.16 -12.99 -4.72
CA TRP A 81 5.89 -12.34 -3.45
C TRP A 81 6.27 -10.87 -3.55
N MET A 82 5.31 -10.01 -3.21
CA MET A 82 5.44 -8.56 -3.28
C MET A 82 5.33 -7.97 -1.88
N PHE A 83 6.31 -7.12 -1.58
CA PHE A 83 6.33 -6.28 -0.41
C PHE A 83 5.57 -4.99 -0.70
N LEU A 84 4.60 -4.67 0.16
CA LEU A 84 3.78 -3.47 0.08
C LEU A 84 3.91 -2.65 1.36
N LYS A 85 4.15 -1.34 1.21
CA LYS A 85 4.18 -0.39 2.32
C LYS A 85 3.22 0.77 2.06
N LEU A 86 2.25 0.93 2.96
CA LEU A 86 1.23 1.96 2.86
C LEU A 86 0.97 2.66 4.19
N LEU A 87 0.33 3.82 4.12
CA LEU A 87 -0.16 4.59 5.26
C LEU A 87 -1.39 5.40 4.84
N VAL A 88 -2.18 5.84 5.83
CA VAL A 88 -3.23 6.84 5.61
C VAL A 88 -2.68 8.20 6.06
N ALA A 89 -2.77 9.19 5.18
CA ALA A 89 -2.43 10.57 5.47
C ALA A 89 -3.69 11.44 5.48
N THR A 90 -3.59 12.65 6.03
CA THR A 90 -4.68 13.61 6.09
C THR A 90 -4.23 14.91 5.43
N ALA A 91 -5.02 15.41 4.49
CA ALA A 91 -4.81 16.69 3.82
C ALA A 91 -5.15 17.86 4.76
N SER A 92 -4.81 19.08 4.35
CA SER A 92 -5.01 20.29 5.17
C SER A 92 -6.48 20.62 5.46
N ASP A 93 -7.40 20.12 4.63
CA ASP A 93 -8.84 20.25 4.78
C ASP A 93 -9.47 19.13 5.63
N GLY A 94 -8.66 18.18 6.12
CA GLY A 94 -9.11 17.05 6.93
C GLY A 94 -9.44 15.80 6.13
N THR A 95 -9.32 15.81 4.80
CA THR A 95 -9.59 14.65 3.95
C THR A 95 -8.52 13.57 4.13
N GLU A 96 -8.91 12.33 4.42
CA GLU A 96 -7.99 11.20 4.49
C GLU A 96 -7.70 10.65 3.08
N PHE A 97 -6.46 10.25 2.81
CA PHE A 97 -6.04 9.72 1.53
C PHE A 97 -5.01 8.60 1.72
N LEU A 98 -5.00 7.63 0.80
CA LEU A 98 -4.10 6.48 0.85
C LEU A 98 -2.75 6.85 0.23
N VAL A 99 -1.65 6.52 0.91
CA VAL A 99 -0.30 6.71 0.38
C VAL A 99 0.42 5.39 0.31
N VAL A 100 0.80 4.97 -0.90
CA VAL A 100 1.65 3.81 -1.13
C VAL A 100 3.07 4.27 -1.38
N THR A 101 3.97 3.88 -0.47
CA THR A 101 5.36 4.36 -0.46
C THR A 101 6.35 3.34 -1.00
N SER A 102 5.98 2.05 -1.05
CA SER A 102 6.82 0.99 -1.61
C SER A 102 5.95 -0.16 -2.13
N PHE A 103 6.28 -0.64 -3.33
CA PHE A 103 5.82 -1.88 -3.92
C PHE A 103 7.01 -2.48 -4.65
N LYS A 104 7.44 -3.70 -4.28
CA LYS A 104 8.64 -4.36 -4.83
C LYS A 104 8.62 -5.84 -4.52
N LYS A 105 9.47 -6.62 -5.19
CA LYS A 105 9.74 -8.01 -4.80
C LYS A 105 10.05 -8.09 -3.30
N ASP A 106 9.37 -9.00 -2.62
CA ASP A 106 9.74 -9.41 -1.27
C ASP A 106 10.89 -10.40 -1.37
N ILE A 107 12.05 -10.04 -0.80
CA ILE A 107 13.26 -10.87 -0.86
C ILE A 107 13.39 -11.80 0.34
N ASP A 108 12.54 -11.64 1.35
CA ASP A 108 12.57 -12.39 2.60
C ASP A 108 11.58 -13.58 2.58
N ARG A 109 10.98 -13.89 1.43
CA ARG A 109 9.98 -14.96 1.20
C ARG A 109 10.43 -16.00 0.20
#